data_AF-A0A844M8V8-F1
#
_entry.id   AF-A0A844M8V8-F1
#
_cell.length_a   1.000
_cell.length_b   1.000
_cell.length_c   1.000
_cell.angle_alpha   90.00
_cell.angle_beta   90.00
_cell.angle_gamma   90.00
#
_symmetry.space_group_name_H-M   'P 1'
#
loop_
_entity.id
_entity.type
_entity.pdbx_description
1 polymer ?
#
loop_
_entity_poly.entity_id
_entity_poly.type
_entity_poly.pdbx_seq_one_letter_code
_entity_poly.pdbx_strand_id
1 'polypeptide(L)'
;MKQTHYLTTTVQKGNRLEITLPSLPEGQTIEVILIVPSQSMDRQAFRQLPIEECRRILTEQAEAMIDYYQEDKECIDWLNFENGEIYDYQS
;
A
#
# COMPACT_ATOMS: atom_id res chain seq x y z
N MET A 1 -1.22 18.35 32.49
CA MET A 1 -2.32 17.61 31.81
C MET A 1 -1.98 17.53 30.34
N LYS A 2 -2.15 16.37 29.69
CA LYS A 2 -2.01 16.25 28.24
C LYS A 2 -3.33 16.65 27.59
N GLN A 3 -3.29 17.49 26.55
CA GLN A 3 -4.47 17.87 25.78
C GLN A 3 -4.32 17.31 24.37
N THR A 4 -5.29 16.51 23.94
CA THR A 4 -5.34 15.97 22.59
C THR A 4 -6.10 16.92 21.69
N HIS A 5 -5.46 17.37 20.60
CA HIS A 5 -6.10 18.17 19.57
C HIS A 5 -6.39 17.32 18.34
N TYR A 6 -7.65 17.33 17.88
CA TYR A 6 -8.04 16.69 16.63
C TYR A 6 -7.98 17.72 15.51
N LEU A 7 -7.13 17.46 14.52
CA LEU A 7 -6.95 18.31 13.35
C LEU A 7 -7.23 17.50 12.11
N THR A 8 -8.00 18.06 11.19
CA THR A 8 -8.20 17.49 9.86
C THR A 8 -7.44 18.36 8.87
N THR A 9 -6.54 17.75 8.11
CA THR A 9 -5.79 18.40 7.04
C THR A 9 -5.73 17.48 5.83
N THR A 10 -5.47 18.04 4.66
CA THR A 10 -5.31 17.27 3.42
C THR A 10 -3.83 17.03 3.14
N VAL A 11 -3.50 15.86 2.61
CA VAL A 11 -2.12 15.53 2.23
C VAL A 11 -1.72 16.37 1.02
N GLN A 12 -0.69 17.20 1.18
CA GLN A 12 -0.15 18.01 0.10
C GLN A 12 0.80 17.18 -0.79
N LYS A 13 1.16 17.73 -1.95
CA LYS A 13 2.11 17.11 -2.88
C LYS A 13 3.39 16.69 -2.16
N GLY A 14 3.84 15.46 -2.38
CA GLY A 14 5.04 14.90 -1.74
C GLY A 14 4.81 14.40 -0.31
N ASN A 15 3.59 13.98 0.03
CA ASN A 15 3.24 13.43 1.35
C ASN A 15 3.48 14.40 2.52
N ARG A 16 3.25 15.70 2.29
CA ARG A 16 3.45 16.75 3.30
C ARG A 16 2.15 17.06 4.03
N LEU A 17 2.23 17.21 5.35
CA LEU A 17 1.14 17.66 6.21
C LEU A 17 1.49 19.02 6.82
N GLU A 18 0.54 19.96 6.79
CA GLU A 18 0.65 21.22 7.52
C GLU A 18 -0.30 21.21 8.71
N ILE A 19 0.28 21.42 9.89
CA ILE A 19 -0.39 21.37 11.18
C ILE A 19 -0.30 22.77 11.79
N THR A 20 -1.46 23.42 11.96
CA THR A 20 -1.55 24.74 12.60
C THR A 20 -2.16 24.58 13.97
N LEU A 21 -1.36 24.75 15.01
CA LEU A 21 -1.80 24.76 16.42
C LEU A 21 -1.48 26.12 17.05
N PRO A 22 -2.37 26.64 17.93
CA PRO A 22 -2.06 27.85 18.68
C PRO A 22 -0.93 27.55 19.68
N SER A 23 0.26 28.06 19.35
CA SER A 23 1.53 28.01 20.10
C SER A 23 1.95 26.64 20.63
N LEU A 24 2.76 25.92 19.83
CA LEU A 24 3.62 24.86 20.34
C LEU A 24 4.93 25.49 20.84
N PRO A 25 5.29 25.36 22.13
CA PRO A 25 6.57 25.85 22.63
C PRO A 25 7.74 25.09 21.98
N GLU A 26 8.80 25.82 21.63
CA GLU A 26 10.01 25.25 21.06
C GLU A 26 10.63 24.19 21.99
N GLY A 27 11.09 23.08 21.42
CA GLY A 27 11.71 21.97 22.15
C GLY A 27 10.73 20.99 22.80
N GLN A 28 9.42 21.16 22.63
CA GLN A 28 8.42 20.21 23.14
C GLN A 28 8.26 19.00 22.21
N THR A 29 8.28 17.80 22.78
CA THR A 29 7.89 16.56 22.08
C THR A 29 6.37 16.48 21.96
N ILE A 30 5.88 16.32 20.74
CA ILE A 30 4.47 16.07 20.44
C ILE A 30 4.26 14.67 19.87
N GLU A 31 3.12 14.07 20.17
CA GLU A 31 2.67 12.80 19.60
C GLU A 31 1.61 13.08 18.54
N VAL A 32 1.79 12.51 17.34
CA VAL A 32 0.86 12.71 16.21
C VAL A 32 0.21 11.38 15.86
N ILE A 33 -1.13 11.35 15.87
CA ILE A 33 -1.92 10.19 15.47
C ILE A 33 -2.44 10.43 14.06
N LEU A 34 -2.01 9.60 13.10
CA LEU A 34 -2.49 9.65 11.71
C LEU A 34 -3.54 8.55 11.49
N ILE A 35 -4.73 8.93 11.04
CA ILE A 35 -5.77 8.00 10.62
C ILE A 35 -5.81 8.05 9.09
N VAL A 36 -5.31 7.00 8.44
CA VAL A 36 -5.32 6.85 6.98
C VAL A 36 -6.36 5.81 6.61
N PRO A 37 -7.31 6.11 5.70
CA PRO A 37 -8.24 5.10 5.22
C PRO A 37 -7.44 4.00 4.50
N SER A 38 -7.60 2.77 4.96
CA SER A 38 -7.03 1.63 4.25
C SER A 38 -7.74 1.48 2.91
N GLN A 39 -6.98 1.50 1.81
CA GLN A 39 -7.51 1.10 0.50
C GLN A 39 -7.69 -0.42 0.39
N SER A 40 -7.41 -1.18 1.45
CA SER A 40 -7.72 -2.60 1.47
C SER A 40 -9.24 -2.77 1.35
N MET A 41 -9.67 -3.15 0.16
CA MET A 41 -11.04 -3.55 -0.10
C MET A 41 -11.46 -4.61 0.94
N ASP A 42 -12.61 -4.38 1.57
CA ASP A 42 -13.13 -5.34 2.53
C ASP A 42 -13.36 -6.69 1.83
N ARG A 43 -12.72 -7.75 2.34
CA ARG A 43 -12.82 -9.12 1.81
C ARG A 43 -14.26 -9.62 1.78
N GLN A 44 -15.13 -9.13 2.66
CA GLN A 44 -16.55 -9.47 2.62
C GLN A 44 -17.26 -8.74 1.49
N ALA A 45 -16.99 -7.44 1.30
CA ALA A 45 -17.55 -6.66 0.21
C ALA A 45 -17.11 -7.19 -1.16
N PHE A 46 -15.84 -7.56 -1.32
CA PHE A 46 -15.34 -8.15 -2.57
C PHE A 46 -16.06 -9.43 -2.97
N ARG A 47 -16.34 -10.31 -2.00
CA ARG A 47 -17.04 -11.59 -2.26
C ARG A 47 -18.51 -11.42 -2.65
N GLN A 48 -19.09 -10.25 -2.38
CA GLN A 48 -20.46 -9.93 -2.76
C GLN A 48 -20.55 -9.32 -4.17
N LEU A 49 -19.41 -8.97 -4.79
CA LEU A 49 -19.41 -8.41 -6.13
C LEU A 49 -19.75 -9.47 -7.19
N PRO A 50 -20.37 -9.06 -8.31
CA PRO A 50 -20.48 -9.90 -9.48
C PRO A 50 -19.11 -10.38 -9.95
N ILE A 51 -19.05 -11.60 -10.51
CA ILE A 51 -17.78 -12.21 -10.91
C ILE A 51 -16.99 -11.40 -11.95
N GLU A 52 -17.69 -10.62 -12.78
CA GLU A 52 -17.11 -9.71 -13.77
C GLU A 52 -16.36 -8.56 -13.10
N GLU A 53 -16.92 -8.00 -12.03
CA GLU A 53 -16.32 -6.91 -11.28
C GLU A 53 -15.13 -7.41 -10.45
N CYS A 54 -15.24 -8.61 -9.88
CA CYS A 54 -14.09 -9.28 -9.25
C CYS A 54 -12.93 -9.47 -10.23
N ARG A 55 -13.21 -9.91 -11.47
CA ARG A 55 -12.20 -10.08 -12.52
C ARG A 55 -11.54 -8.76 -12.87
N ARG A 56 -12.33 -7.70 -13.09
CA ARG A 56 -11.81 -6.35 -13.38
C ARG A 56 -10.83 -5.88 -12.30
N ILE A 57 -11.22 -5.97 -11.04
CA ILE A 57 -10.38 -5.53 -9.90
C ILE A 57 -9.10 -6.37 -9.79
N LEU A 58 -9.18 -7.69 -9.97
CA LEU A 58 -8.00 -8.55 -9.93
C LEU A 58 -7.05 -8.28 -11.10
N THR A 59 -7.57 -7.97 -12.28
CA THR A 59 -6.75 -7.58 -13.43
C THR A 59 -6.02 -6.26 -13.16
N GLU A 60 -6.71 -5.23 -12.66
CA GLU A 60 -6.09 -3.95 -12.30
C GLU A 60 -5.00 -4.11 -11.24
N GLN A 61 -5.24 -4.95 -10.23
CA GLN A 61 -4.23 -5.25 -9.21
C GLN A 61 -3.05 -6.04 -9.78
N ALA A 62 -3.30 -7.03 -10.63
CA ALA A 62 -2.24 -7.80 -11.28
C ALA A 62 -1.36 -6.88 -12.15
N GLU A 63 -1.96 -6.02 -12.97
CA GLU A 63 -1.26 -5.06 -13.82
C GLU A 63 -0.40 -4.08 -13.00
N ALA A 64 -0.93 -3.54 -11.90
CA ALA A 64 -0.18 -2.65 -11.02
C ALA A 64 0.99 -3.35 -10.29
N MET A 65 0.93 -4.67 -10.15
CA MET A 65 2.00 -5.48 -9.53
C MET A 65 3.06 -5.96 -10.53
N ILE A 66 2.82 -5.88 -11.84
CA ILE A 66 3.79 -6.34 -12.87
C ILE A 66 5.13 -5.65 -12.70
N ASP A 67 5.14 -4.33 -12.52
CA ASP A 67 6.37 -3.55 -12.35
C ASP A 67 7.16 -3.99 -11.11
N TYR A 68 6.45 -4.35 -10.04
CA TYR A 68 7.06 -4.84 -8.80
C TYR A 68 7.72 -6.22 -8.95
N TYR A 69 7.12 -7.11 -9.75
CA TYR A 69 7.63 -8.47 -9.94
C TYR A 69 8.69 -8.59 -11.04
N GLN A 70 8.78 -7.64 -11.97
CA GLN A 70 9.82 -7.62 -13.00
C GLN A 70 11.21 -7.26 -12.45
N GLU A 71 11.27 -6.54 -11.32
CA GLU A 71 12.52 -6.13 -10.69
C GLU A 71 13.02 -7.14 -9.62
N ASP A 72 12.14 -8.03 -9.15
CA ASP A 72 12.43 -9.00 -8.09
C ASP A 72 12.93 -10.35 -8.64
N LYS A 73 14.25 -10.56 -8.57
CA LYS A 73 14.89 -11.81 -9.00
C LYS A 73 14.42 -13.05 -8.25
N GLU A 74 14.05 -12.92 -6.97
CA GLU A 74 13.56 -14.08 -6.20
C GLU A 74 12.16 -14.49 -6.66
N CYS A 75 11.34 -13.52 -7.07
CA CYS A 75 10.01 -13.81 -7.62
C CYS A 75 10.09 -14.45 -9.01
N ILE A 76 11.02 -14.00 -9.85
CA ILE A 76 11.30 -14.61 -11.16
C ILE A 76 11.73 -16.07 -11.00
N ASP A 77 12.62 -16.38 -10.05
CA ASP A 77 13.09 -17.74 -9.79
C ASP A 77 11.98 -18.66 -9.28
N TRP A 78 11.08 -18.16 -8.43
CA TRP A 78 9.92 -18.92 -7.93
C TRP A 78 8.89 -19.21 -9.04
N LEU A 79 8.58 -18.23 -9.90
CA LEU A 79 7.70 -18.41 -11.06
C LEU A 79 8.28 -19.40 -12.08
N ASN A 80 9.59 -19.37 -12.30
CA ASN A 80 10.28 -20.30 -13.20
C ASN A 80 10.30 -21.74 -12.66
N PHE A 81 10.31 -21.91 -11.33
CA PHE A 81 10.29 -23.23 -10.69
C PHE A 81 8.96 -23.97 -10.91
N GLU A 82 7.82 -23.26 -10.94
CA GLU A 82 6.51 -23.87 -11.23
C GLU A 82 6.30 -24.20 -12.73
N ASN A 83 6.99 -23.51 -13.63
CA ASN A 83 6.87 -23.73 -15.09
C ASN A 83 7.72 -24.89 -15.63
N GLY A 84 8.51 -25.58 -14.79
CA GLY A 84 9.21 -26.81 -15.18
C GLY A 84 10.29 -26.63 -16.25
N GLU A 85 10.76 -25.41 -16.51
CA GLU A 85 11.96 -25.20 -17.31
C GLU A 85 13.19 -25.50 -16.46
N ILE A 86 13.57 -26.79 -16.45
CA ILE A 86 14.87 -27.24 -15.99
C ILE A 86 15.89 -26.59 -16.92
N TYR A 87 16.63 -25.60 -16.41
CA TYR A 87 17.85 -25.13 -17.07
C TYR A 87 18.80 -26.33 -17.19
N ASP A 88 18.93 -26.87 -18.40
CA ASP A 88 19.97 -27.84 -18.74
C ASP A 88 21.31 -27.11 -18.67
N TYR A 89 21.98 -27.20 -17.51
CA TYR A 89 23.37 -26.82 -17.39
C TYR A 89 24.20 -27.83 -18.18
N GLN A 90 24.38 -27.58 -19.47
CA GLN A 90 25.37 -28.31 -20.26
C GLN A 90 26.76 -28.08 -19.67
N SER A 91 27.42 -29.18 -19.30
CA SER A 91 28.84 -29.26 -18.92
C SER A 91 29.77 -29.02 -20.10
#